data_AF-A0ABD5AZN4-F1
#
_entry.id   AF-A0ABD5AZN4-F1
#
_cell.length_a   1.000
_cell.length_b   1.000
_cell.length_c   1.000
_cell.angle_alpha   90.00
_cell.angle_beta   90.00
_cell.angle_gamma   90.00
#
_symmetry.space_group_name_H-M   'P 1'
#
loop_
_entity.id
_entity.type
_entity.pdbx_description
1 polymer ?
#
loop_
_entity_poly.entity_id
_entity_poly.type
_entity_poly.pdbx_seq_one_letter_code
_entity_poly.pdbx_strand_id
1 'polypeptide(L)'
;DESQLERAFKEAKSEGNKYFNDDRVYVEAFIPVAKHVEVQVLGDGQGQYIHLGERDCSVQRKNQKLIEESPCSALSDEKREKICNDAVKVAQAAQYRSAGTIEFLVTEDAYYFIEMNARIQVEHTVTEMRTDIDLVR
;
A
#
# COMPACT_ATOMS: atom_id res chain seq x y z
N ASP A 1 -17.18 -17.39 9.44
CA ASP A 1 -18.42 -18.18 9.32
C ASP A 1 -19.57 -17.24 8.99
N GLU A 2 -20.54 -17.66 8.19
CA GLU A 2 -21.69 -16.84 7.76
C GLU A 2 -22.46 -16.30 8.97
N SER A 3 -22.56 -17.11 10.02
CA SER A 3 -23.17 -16.76 11.32
C SER A 3 -22.52 -15.54 12.01
N GLN A 4 -21.27 -15.22 11.68
CA GLN A 4 -20.54 -14.08 12.27
C GLN A 4 -20.61 -12.82 11.42
N LEU A 5 -20.99 -12.93 10.14
CA LEU A 5 -20.90 -11.85 9.18
C LEU A 5 -21.78 -10.66 9.57
N GLU A 6 -23.04 -10.91 9.94
CA GLU A 6 -23.97 -9.83 10.28
C GLU A 6 -23.47 -9.02 11.49
N ARG A 7 -22.94 -9.72 12.50
CA ARG A 7 -22.39 -9.10 13.70
C ARG A 7 -21.14 -8.28 13.37
N ALA A 8 -20.17 -8.88 12.68
CA ALA A 8 -18.92 -8.21 12.30
C ALA A 8 -19.18 -6.99 11.40
N PHE A 9 -20.14 -7.09 10.48
CA PHE A 9 -20.53 -5.98 9.61
C PHE A 9 -21.11 -4.81 10.42
N LYS A 10 -22.02 -5.08 11.37
CA LYS A 10 -22.57 -4.05 12.28
C LYS A 10 -21.48 -3.41 13.16
N GLU A 11 -20.57 -4.23 13.69
CA GLU A 11 -19.41 -3.76 14.47
C GLU A 11 -18.53 -2.81 13.62
N ALA A 12 -18.15 -3.22 12.40
CA ALA A 12 -17.36 -2.41 11.48
C ALA A 12 -18.03 -1.08 11.11
N LYS A 13 -19.34 -1.08 10.79
CA LYS A 13 -20.10 0.16 10.53
C LYS A 13 -20.09 1.09 11.74
N SER A 14 -20.27 0.53 12.94
CA SER A 14 -20.27 1.30 14.18
C SER A 14 -18.92 1.93 14.47
N GLU A 15 -17.82 1.21 14.24
CA GLU A 15 -16.46 1.74 14.40
C GLU A 15 -16.15 2.81 13.36
N GLY A 16 -16.53 2.58 12.10
CA GLY A 16 -16.43 3.55 11.02
C GLY A 16 -17.05 4.90 11.40
N ASN A 17 -18.33 4.86 11.81
CA ASN A 17 -19.04 6.07 12.22
C ASN A 17 -18.38 6.74 13.44
N LYS A 18 -17.97 5.96 14.44
CA LYS A 18 -17.41 6.50 15.68
C LYS A 18 -16.06 7.20 15.49
N TYR A 19 -15.18 6.64 14.68
CA TYR A 19 -13.79 7.13 14.54
C TYR A 19 -13.59 8.00 13.30
N PHE A 20 -14.39 7.83 12.26
CA PHE A 20 -14.23 8.52 10.98
C PHE A 20 -15.47 9.32 10.54
N ASN A 21 -16.58 9.26 11.30
CA ASN A 21 -17.86 9.87 10.95
C ASN A 21 -18.37 9.40 9.56
N ASP A 22 -18.07 8.15 9.22
CA ASP A 22 -18.45 7.49 7.96
C ASP A 22 -18.67 6.00 8.22
N ASP A 23 -19.88 5.51 7.96
CA ASP A 23 -20.27 4.11 8.23
C ASP A 23 -20.23 3.22 6.99
N ARG A 24 -19.72 3.72 5.86
CA ARG A 24 -19.62 2.94 4.62
C ARG A 24 -18.64 1.78 4.80
N VAL A 25 -19.07 0.59 4.38
CA VAL A 25 -18.28 -0.64 4.42
C VAL A 25 -18.38 -1.31 3.07
N TYR A 26 -17.27 -1.89 2.62
CA TYR A 26 -17.20 -2.75 1.45
C TYR A 26 -16.54 -4.07 1.84
N VAL A 27 -16.58 -5.06 0.95
CA VAL A 27 -16.04 -6.41 1.20
C VAL A 27 -15.04 -6.74 0.11
N GLU A 28 -13.92 -7.34 0.51
CA GLU A 28 -12.88 -7.84 -0.37
C GLU A 28 -12.70 -9.35 -0.20
N ALA A 29 -12.08 -9.99 -1.19
CA ALA A 29 -11.64 -11.36 -1.05
C ALA A 29 -10.49 -11.42 -0.02
N PHE A 30 -10.64 -12.29 0.99
CA PHE A 30 -9.60 -12.49 1.99
C PHE A 30 -8.45 -13.34 1.45
N ILE A 31 -7.24 -12.80 1.49
CA ILE A 31 -6.00 -13.49 1.06
C ILE A 31 -5.23 -13.93 2.31
N PRO A 32 -5.24 -15.22 2.69
CA PRO A 32 -4.74 -15.67 3.99
C PRO A 32 -3.21 -15.61 4.10
N VAL A 33 -2.50 -15.77 2.98
CA VAL A 33 -1.03 -15.76 2.93
C VAL A 33 -0.60 -14.79 1.84
N ALA A 34 -0.16 -13.60 2.26
CA ALA A 34 0.37 -12.59 1.38
C ALA A 34 1.44 -11.78 2.10
N LYS A 35 2.39 -11.25 1.32
CA LYS A 35 3.27 -10.18 1.74
C LYS A 35 2.58 -8.83 1.52
N HIS A 36 2.80 -7.90 2.42
CA HIS A 36 2.40 -6.51 2.22
C HIS A 36 3.58 -5.79 1.58
N VAL A 37 3.44 -5.44 0.30
CA VAL A 37 4.48 -4.75 -0.47
C VAL A 37 3.91 -3.44 -0.95
N GLU A 38 4.67 -2.38 -0.80
CA GLU A 38 4.21 -1.05 -1.17
C GLU A 38 5.27 -0.30 -1.99
N VAL A 39 4.83 0.56 -2.90
CA VAL A 39 5.70 1.27 -3.83
C VAL A 39 5.63 2.76 -3.57
N GLN A 40 6.79 3.37 -3.33
CA GLN A 40 6.92 4.82 -3.25
C GLN A 40 6.76 5.42 -4.64
N VAL A 41 5.80 6.32 -4.80
CA VAL A 41 5.62 7.10 -6.03
C VAL A 41 5.81 8.59 -5.77
N LEU A 42 6.28 9.30 -6.81
CA LEU A 42 6.32 10.75 -6.88
C LEU A 42 5.64 11.18 -8.18
N GLY A 43 4.72 12.14 -8.09
CA GLY A 43 4.06 12.72 -9.25
C GLY A 43 4.08 14.24 -9.24
N ASP A 44 4.13 14.86 -10.41
CA ASP A 44 4.03 16.32 -10.58
C ASP A 44 2.60 16.82 -10.87
N GLY A 45 1.67 15.88 -11.13
CA GLY A 45 0.31 16.15 -11.58
C GLY A 45 0.20 16.70 -13.02
N GLN A 46 1.31 16.75 -13.76
CA GLN A 46 1.45 17.36 -15.09
C GLN A 46 1.99 16.39 -16.14
N GLY A 47 2.18 15.12 -15.79
CA GLY A 47 2.55 14.07 -16.73
C GLY A 47 3.84 13.33 -16.38
N GLN A 48 4.57 13.76 -15.35
CA GLN A 48 5.76 13.07 -14.87
C GLN A 48 5.44 12.30 -13.59
N TYR A 49 5.67 10.98 -13.64
CA TYR A 49 5.45 10.07 -12.53
C TYR A 49 6.62 9.09 -12.47
N ILE A 50 7.21 8.93 -11.30
CA ILE A 50 8.30 7.98 -11.05
C ILE A 50 7.99 7.15 -9.82
N HIS A 51 8.67 6.00 -9.70
CA HIS A 51 8.74 5.27 -8.45
C HIS A 51 10.14 5.34 -7.86
N LEU A 52 10.24 5.25 -6.53
CA LEU A 52 11.52 5.09 -5.81
C LEU A 52 11.72 3.66 -5.31
N GLY A 53 11.03 2.72 -5.95
CA GLY A 53 11.05 1.31 -5.61
C GLY A 53 10.06 0.99 -4.50
N GLU A 54 10.26 -0.17 -3.90
CA GLU A 54 9.29 -0.84 -3.04
C GLU A 54 9.83 -1.10 -1.63
N ARG A 55 8.90 -1.29 -0.70
CA ARG A 55 9.14 -1.70 0.69
C ARG A 55 8.36 -2.97 1.02
N ASP A 56 8.95 -3.84 1.83
CA ASP A 56 8.28 -4.97 2.47
C ASP A 56 7.81 -4.53 3.86
N CYS A 57 6.49 -4.50 4.07
CA CYS A 57 5.85 -4.15 5.34
C CYS A 57 5.06 -5.33 5.90
N SER A 58 5.45 -6.56 5.57
CA SER A 58 4.72 -7.78 5.93
C SER A 58 4.77 -8.10 7.42
N VAL A 59 5.75 -7.57 8.15
CA VAL A 59 5.87 -7.80 9.60
C VAL A 59 4.88 -6.90 10.31
N GLN A 60 3.73 -7.49 10.69
CA GLN A 60 2.61 -6.76 11.27
C GLN A 60 2.06 -7.45 12.52
N ARG A 61 1.43 -6.66 13.40
CA ARG A 61 0.62 -7.17 14.51
C ARG A 61 -0.74 -6.50 14.51
N LYS A 62 -1.81 -7.29 14.40
CA LYS A 62 -3.20 -6.76 14.27
C LYS A 62 -3.31 -5.69 13.17
N ASN A 63 -2.75 -5.98 12.00
CA ASN A 63 -2.77 -5.11 10.82
C ASN A 63 -2.03 -3.77 10.98
N GLN A 64 -1.14 -3.68 11.98
CA GLN A 64 -0.24 -2.53 12.15
C GLN A 64 1.18 -2.94 11.78
N LYS A 65 1.82 -2.16 10.92
CA LYS A 65 3.22 -2.34 10.49
C LYS A 65 4.17 -2.18 11.70
N LEU A 66 5.15 -3.07 11.80
CA LEU A 66 6.13 -3.09 12.90
C LEU A 66 7.57 -3.00 12.42
N ILE A 67 7.88 -3.64 11.29
CA ILE A 67 9.20 -3.62 10.67
C ILE A 67 8.99 -3.49 9.17
N GLU A 68 9.70 -2.53 8.58
CA GLU A 68 9.64 -2.21 7.17
C GLU A 68 11.05 -2.23 6.58
N GLU A 69 11.21 -2.90 5.44
CA GLU A 69 12.50 -3.09 4.78
C GLU A 69 12.44 -2.66 3.31
N SER A 70 13.56 -2.21 2.76
CA SER A 70 13.70 -1.83 1.35
C SER A 70 15.05 -2.31 0.82
N PRO A 71 15.11 -3.03 -0.32
CA PRO A 71 14.00 -3.57 -1.12
C PRO A 71 13.29 -4.76 -0.45
N CYS A 72 12.18 -5.21 -1.05
CA CYS A 72 11.56 -6.48 -0.67
C CYS A 72 12.39 -7.66 -1.21
N SER A 73 12.97 -8.45 -0.31
CA SER A 73 13.83 -9.60 -0.61
C SER A 73 13.09 -10.77 -1.27
N ALA A 74 11.76 -10.82 -1.13
CA ALA A 74 10.94 -11.90 -1.65
C ALA A 74 10.44 -11.67 -3.09
N LEU A 75 10.76 -10.52 -3.69
CA LEU A 75 10.43 -10.24 -5.08
C LEU A 75 11.60 -10.61 -5.99
N SER A 76 11.30 -11.33 -7.06
CA SER A 76 12.18 -11.37 -8.24
C SER A 76 12.27 -9.98 -8.88
N ASP A 77 13.33 -9.73 -9.63
CA ASP A 77 13.53 -8.45 -10.33
C ASP A 77 12.38 -8.17 -11.31
N GLU A 78 11.92 -9.20 -12.03
CA GLU A 78 10.79 -9.11 -12.95
C GLU A 78 9.50 -8.71 -12.22
N LYS A 79 9.18 -9.34 -11.09
CA LYS A 79 7.98 -9.04 -10.31
C LYS A 79 8.06 -7.63 -9.70
N ARG A 80 9.24 -7.23 -9.23
CA ARG A 80 9.51 -5.88 -8.71
C ARG A 80 9.26 -4.82 -9.78
N GLU A 81 9.84 -4.99 -10.97
CA GLU A 81 9.65 -4.07 -12.09
C GLU A 81 8.17 -3.95 -12.45
N LYS A 82 7.45 -5.08 -12.53
CA LYS A 82 6.02 -5.08 -12.85
C LYS A 82 5.17 -4.34 -11.81
N ILE A 83 5.38 -4.63 -10.52
CA ILE A 83 4.65 -3.99 -9.41
C ILE A 83 4.94 -2.49 -9.37
N CYS A 84 6.22 -2.09 -9.51
CA CYS A 84 6.60 -0.68 -9.48
C CYS A 84 6.02 0.10 -10.67
N ASN A 85 6.04 -0.49 -11.86
CA ASN A 85 5.45 0.12 -13.06
C ASN A 85 3.93 0.23 -12.95
N ASP A 86 3.25 -0.77 -12.39
CA ASP A 86 1.80 -0.70 -12.17
C ASP A 86 1.42 0.35 -11.11
N ALA A 87 2.24 0.55 -10.07
CA ALA A 87 2.06 1.65 -9.13
C ALA A 87 2.16 3.03 -9.80
N VAL A 88 3.11 3.22 -10.71
CA VAL A 88 3.21 4.45 -11.51
C VAL A 88 1.96 4.66 -12.38
N LYS A 89 1.40 3.60 -12.97
CA LYS A 89 0.15 3.69 -13.74
C LYS A 89 -1.02 4.14 -12.86
N VAL A 90 -1.11 3.66 -11.62
CA VAL A 90 -2.14 4.11 -10.65
C VAL A 90 -1.97 5.61 -10.36
N ALA A 91 -0.75 6.06 -10.05
CA ALA A 91 -0.46 7.47 -9.80
C ALA A 91 -0.79 8.35 -11.02
N GLN A 92 -0.43 7.89 -12.23
CA GLN A 92 -0.73 8.57 -13.48
C GLN A 92 -2.23 8.68 -13.74
N ALA A 93 -2.99 7.60 -13.55
CA ALA A 93 -4.44 7.58 -13.73
C ALA A 93 -5.15 8.52 -12.76
N ALA A 94 -4.61 8.68 -11.55
CA ALA A 94 -5.11 9.62 -10.54
C ALA A 94 -4.65 11.08 -10.76
N GLN A 95 -3.82 11.35 -11.78
CA GLN A 95 -3.12 12.64 -11.96
C GLN A 95 -2.42 13.10 -10.68
N TYR A 96 -1.80 12.16 -9.97
CA TYR A 96 -1.31 12.36 -8.62
C TYR A 96 -0.18 13.39 -8.56
N ARG A 97 -0.19 14.22 -7.52
CA ARG A 97 0.84 15.22 -7.25
C ARG A 97 1.39 15.02 -5.85
N SER A 98 2.70 15.21 -5.69
CA SER A 98 3.48 15.00 -4.46
C SER A 98 3.92 13.53 -4.27
N ALA A 99 4.42 13.22 -3.08
CA ALA A 99 4.78 11.88 -2.64
C ALA A 99 3.57 11.09 -2.18
N GLY A 100 3.51 9.81 -2.53
CA GLY A 100 2.48 8.89 -2.08
C GLY A 100 2.96 7.45 -2.17
N THR A 101 2.16 6.53 -1.65
CA THR A 101 2.49 5.11 -1.67
C THR A 101 1.33 4.30 -2.21
N ILE A 102 1.61 3.36 -3.11
CA ILE A 102 0.64 2.39 -3.62
C ILE A 102 0.91 1.05 -2.91
N GLU A 103 -0.09 0.53 -2.20
CA GLU A 103 0.04 -0.69 -1.41
C GLU A 103 -0.57 -1.90 -2.14
N PHE A 104 0.10 -3.04 -2.01
CA PHE A 104 -0.27 -4.30 -2.62
C PHE A 104 -0.19 -5.46 -1.62
N LEU A 105 -1.10 -6.42 -1.78
CA LEU A 105 -0.93 -7.77 -1.27
C LEU A 105 -0.27 -8.63 -2.34
N VAL A 106 0.84 -9.28 -2.02
CA VAL A 106 1.62 -10.10 -2.94
C VAL A 106 1.60 -11.56 -2.50
N THR A 107 1.11 -12.43 -3.36
CA THR A 107 1.16 -13.90 -3.20
C THR A 107 2.32 -14.47 -4.03
N GLU A 108 2.47 -15.79 -4.08
CA GLU A 108 3.44 -16.44 -4.98
C GLU A 108 3.13 -16.07 -6.45
N ASP A 109 1.90 -16.32 -6.88
CA ASP A 109 1.50 -16.20 -8.30
C ASP A 109 1.06 -14.79 -8.73
N ALA A 110 0.62 -13.94 -7.81
CA ALA A 110 -0.07 -12.70 -8.14
C ALA A 110 0.26 -11.55 -7.18
N TYR A 111 -0.28 -10.38 -7.49
CA TYR A 111 -0.37 -9.25 -6.56
C TYR A 111 -1.65 -8.46 -6.81
N TYR A 112 -2.14 -7.79 -5.76
CA TYR A 112 -3.44 -7.15 -5.73
C TYR A 112 -3.29 -5.77 -5.09
N PHE A 113 -3.74 -4.73 -5.79
CA PHE A 113 -3.83 -3.38 -5.22
C PHE A 113 -4.82 -3.38 -4.06
N ILE A 114 -4.47 -2.70 -2.97
CA ILE A 114 -5.37 -2.53 -1.81
C ILE A 114 -5.70 -1.06 -1.55
N GLU A 115 -4.68 -0.20 -1.51
CA GLU A 115 -4.91 1.22 -1.23
C GLU A 115 -3.79 2.11 -1.78
N MET A 116 -4.09 3.40 -1.78
CA MET A 116 -3.10 4.45 -2.00
C MET A 116 -3.07 5.34 -0.77
N ASN A 117 -1.91 5.43 -0.12
CA ASN A 117 -1.63 6.45 0.87
C ASN A 117 -1.19 7.73 0.16
N ALA A 118 -2.11 8.69 0.04
CA ALA A 118 -1.91 9.99 -0.59
C ALA A 118 -1.14 11.00 0.30
N ARG A 119 -0.07 10.52 0.95
CA ARG A 119 0.76 11.28 1.90
C ARG A 119 2.10 10.56 2.10
N ILE A 120 3.05 11.25 2.72
CA ILE A 120 4.26 10.60 3.24
C ILE A 120 3.90 9.57 4.33
N GLN A 121 4.68 8.50 4.40
CA GLN A 121 4.54 7.42 5.37
C GLN A 121 5.70 7.40 6.36
N VAL A 122 5.54 6.71 7.48
CA VAL A 122 6.55 6.67 8.55
C VAL A 122 7.83 6.01 8.04
N GLU A 123 7.66 4.95 7.26
CA GLU A 123 8.66 4.08 6.65
C GLU A 123 9.31 4.65 5.38
N HIS A 124 9.06 5.92 5.03
CA HIS A 124 9.73 6.56 3.87
C HIS A 124 11.27 6.54 4.00
N THR A 125 11.79 6.57 5.22
CA THR A 125 13.22 6.63 5.54
C THR A 125 14.02 5.47 4.93
N VAL A 126 13.47 4.25 4.87
CA VAL A 126 14.19 3.12 4.24
C VAL A 126 14.26 3.25 2.71
N THR A 127 13.33 3.99 2.10
CA THR A 127 13.41 4.37 0.68
C THR A 127 14.47 5.45 0.48
N GLU A 128 14.50 6.48 1.32
CA GLU A 128 15.52 7.53 1.26
C GLU A 128 16.93 6.95 1.41
N MET A 129 17.15 6.08 2.40
CA MET A 129 18.45 5.42 2.62
C MET A 129 18.92 4.60 1.42
N ARG A 130 18.00 3.96 0.68
CA ARG A 130 18.32 3.16 -0.50
C ARG A 130 18.61 4.03 -1.72
N THR A 131 17.90 5.15 -1.86
CA THR A 131 17.87 5.95 -3.09
C THR A 131 18.70 7.24 -3.02
N ASP A 132 19.10 7.65 -1.82
CA ASP A 132 19.75 8.93 -1.52
C ASP A 132 18.90 10.15 -1.96
N ILE A 133 17.57 9.98 -1.95
CA ILE A 133 16.59 11.02 -2.28
C ILE A 133 15.81 11.39 -1.01
N ASP A 134 15.84 12.67 -0.65
CA ASP A 134 15.02 13.26 0.42
C ASP A 134 13.59 13.51 -0.10
N LEU A 135 12.62 12.85 0.52
CA LEU A 135 11.22 12.84 0.11
C LEU A 135 10.40 13.99 0.72
N VAL A 136 10.94 14.73 1.68
CA VAL A 136 10.21 15.77 2.44
C VAL A 136 10.57 17.19 1.99
N ARG A 137 11.69 17.35 1.31
CA ARG A 137 12.20 18.64 0.84
C ARG A 137 11.35 19.32 -0.22
#